data_AF-A0A061S1C1-F1
#
_entry.id   AF-A0A061S1C1-F1
#
_cell.length_a   1.000
_cell.length_b   1.000
_cell.length_c   1.000
_cell.angle_alpha   90.00
_cell.angle_beta   90.00
_cell.angle_gamma   90.00
#
_symmetry.space_group_name_H-M   'P 1'
#
loop_
_entity.id
_entity.type
_entity.pdbx_description
1 polymer ?
#
loop_
_entity_poly.entity_id
_entity_poly.type
_entity_poly.pdbx_seq_one_letter_code
_entity_poly.pdbx_strand_id
1 'polypeptide(L)'
;MSDPPEAAATFSVPVMEGDIVVAATDGVFDNLFADEIARVAILTKQAGESPLQAAQHLAALAHHRAGDSYTMSPFGMAAQQVGFIYRGGKMDDITVVVSYVQKRETPSPKL
;
A
#
# COMPACT_ATOMS: atom_id res chain seq x y z
N MET A 1 -5.27 -25.78 8.91
CA MET A 1 -5.41 -26.18 7.51
C MET A 1 -5.04 -24.94 6.72
N SER A 2 -3.89 -24.93 6.06
CA SER A 2 -3.43 -23.76 5.28
C SER A 2 -3.53 -24.10 3.80
N ASP A 3 -3.93 -23.11 3.01
CA ASP A 3 -3.92 -23.23 1.56
C ASP A 3 -2.48 -23.26 1.04
N PRO A 4 -2.18 -24.09 0.03
CA PRO A 4 -0.86 -24.14 -0.56
C PRO A 4 -0.62 -22.90 -1.46
N PRO A 5 0.63 -22.43 -1.64
CA PRO A 5 0.94 -21.28 -2.50
C PRO A 5 0.39 -21.41 -3.93
N GLU A 6 0.30 -22.64 -4.44
CA GLU A 6 -0.22 -22.95 -5.78
C GLU A 6 -1.73 -22.67 -5.91
N ALA A 7 -2.46 -22.56 -4.80
CA ALA A 7 -3.87 -22.18 -4.79
C ALA A 7 -4.07 -20.65 -4.87
N ALA A 8 -3.01 -19.85 -4.87
CA ALA A 8 -3.10 -18.41 -4.95
C ALA A 8 -3.77 -17.97 -6.26
N ALA A 9 -4.67 -16.99 -6.18
CA ALA A 9 -5.25 -16.36 -7.35
C ALA A 9 -4.15 -15.67 -8.17
N THR A 10 -4.05 -16.01 -9.46
CA THR A 10 -3.07 -15.41 -10.38
C THR A 10 -3.77 -14.48 -11.36
N PHE A 11 -3.15 -13.32 -11.61
CA PHE A 11 -3.62 -12.35 -12.58
C PHE A 11 -2.42 -11.62 -13.19
N SER A 12 -2.62 -11.00 -14.35
CA SER A 12 -1.62 -10.18 -15.04
C SER A 12 -2.20 -8.83 -15.36
N VAL A 13 -1.47 -7.77 -15.03
CA VAL A 13 -1.85 -6.39 -15.30
C VAL A 13 -0.78 -5.77 -16.20
N PRO A 14 -1.11 -5.25 -17.39
CA PRO A 14 -0.16 -4.52 -18.21
C PRO A 14 0.26 -3.22 -17.49
N VAL A 15 1.56 -2.91 -17.51
CA VAL A 15 2.12 -1.71 -16.88
C VAL A 15 2.84 -0.84 -17.90
N MET A 16 2.97 0.44 -17.58
CA MET A 16 3.67 1.45 -18.37
C MET A 16 4.75 2.16 -17.53
N GLU A 17 5.75 2.71 -18.22
CA GLU A 17 6.72 3.60 -17.58
C GLU A 17 5.99 4.75 -16.89
N GLY A 18 6.35 5.01 -15.64
CA GLY A 18 5.67 6.00 -14.81
C GLY A 18 4.69 5.40 -13.81
N ASP A 19 4.26 4.14 -13.99
CA ASP A 19 3.40 3.47 -13.02
C ASP A 19 4.11 3.26 -11.67
N ILE A 20 3.31 3.15 -10.62
CA ILE A 20 3.73 2.81 -9.26
C ILE A 20 2.94 1.58 -8.84
N VAL A 21 3.65 0.51 -8.47
CA VAL A 21 3.05 -0.70 -7.91
C VAL A 21 3.22 -0.66 -6.40
N VAL A 22 2.12 -0.72 -5.67
CA VAL A 22 2.10 -0.85 -4.21
C VAL A 22 1.47 -2.19 -3.85
N ALA A 23 2.19 -3.01 -3.11
CA ALA A 23 1.69 -4.24 -2.50
C ALA A 23 1.84 -4.11 -0.98
N ALA A 24 0.81 -4.51 -0.22
CA ALA A 24 0.81 -4.36 1.23
C ALA A 24 -0.02 -5.44 1.92
N THR A 25 0.13 -5.56 3.24
CA THR A 25 -0.77 -6.35 4.10
C THR A 25 -2.07 -5.57 4.40
N ASP A 26 -3.07 -6.26 4.94
CA ASP A 26 -4.34 -5.67 5.37
C ASP A 26 -4.17 -4.55 6.40
N GLY A 27 -3.13 -4.59 7.25
CA GLY A 27 -2.79 -3.50 8.17
C GLY A 27 -2.68 -2.11 7.50
N VAL A 28 -2.35 -2.04 6.19
CA VAL A 28 -2.44 -0.78 5.42
C VAL A 28 -3.87 -0.50 4.98
N PHE A 29 -4.51 -1.45 4.31
CA PHE A 29 -5.83 -1.26 3.68
C PHE A 29 -6.97 -1.12 4.68
N ASP A 30 -6.79 -1.61 5.90
CA ASP A 30 -7.71 -1.41 7.02
C ASP A 30 -7.70 0.04 7.52
N ASN A 31 -6.59 0.76 7.31
CA ASN A 31 -6.34 2.06 7.93
C ASN A 31 -6.22 3.23 6.95
N LEU A 32 -5.96 2.97 5.66
CA LEU A 32 -5.81 3.98 4.61
C LEU A 32 -6.73 3.70 3.43
N PHE A 33 -7.35 4.76 2.90
CA PHE A 33 -8.13 4.64 1.66
C PHE A 33 -7.21 4.54 0.43
N ALA A 34 -7.70 3.93 -0.64
CA ALA A 34 -6.94 3.71 -1.86
C ALA A 34 -6.44 5.02 -2.49
N ASP A 35 -7.21 6.09 -2.41
CA ASP A 35 -6.83 7.43 -2.88
C ASP A 35 -5.75 8.07 -2.01
N GLU A 36 -5.76 7.84 -0.69
CA GLU A 36 -4.67 8.27 0.21
C GLU A 36 -3.36 7.56 -0.14
N ILE A 37 -3.43 6.23 -0.34
CA ILE A 37 -2.26 5.41 -0.73
C ILE A 37 -1.68 5.92 -2.05
N ALA A 38 -2.54 6.10 -3.07
CA ALA A 38 -2.12 6.62 -4.37
C ALA A 38 -1.51 8.02 -4.25
N ARG A 39 -2.13 8.91 -3.47
CA ARG A 39 -1.66 10.28 -3.28
C ARG A 39 -0.28 10.33 -2.64
N VAL A 40 -0.05 9.56 -1.57
CA VAL A 40 1.26 9.49 -0.91
C VAL A 40 2.31 9.00 -1.91
N ALA A 41 2.05 7.88 -2.59
CA ALA A 41 3.02 7.30 -3.52
C ALA A 41 3.34 8.23 -4.70
N ILE A 42 2.34 8.89 -5.28
CA ILE A 42 2.52 9.85 -6.38
C ILE A 42 3.33 11.05 -5.93
N LEU A 43 2.98 11.68 -4.80
CA LEU A 43 3.67 12.86 -4.29
C LEU A 43 5.11 12.55 -3.92
N THR A 44 5.37 11.40 -3.28
CA THR A 44 6.73 10.96 -2.96
C THR A 44 7.56 10.76 -4.23
N LYS A 45 7.02 10.10 -5.25
CA LYS A 45 7.73 9.95 -6.55
C LYS A 45 8.00 11.29 -7.21
N GLN A 46 7.03 12.21 -7.21
CA GLN A 46 7.18 13.55 -7.79
C GLN A 46 8.22 14.41 -7.04
N ALA A 47 8.39 14.17 -5.74
CA ALA A 47 9.45 14.78 -4.94
C ALA A 47 10.85 14.20 -5.24
N GLY A 48 10.96 13.22 -6.15
CA GLY A 48 12.23 12.56 -6.49
C GLY A 48 12.70 11.54 -5.45
N GLU A 49 11.83 11.15 -4.53
CA GLU A 49 12.16 10.19 -3.48
C GLU A 49 12.04 8.74 -3.97
N SER A 50 12.85 7.87 -3.36
CA SER A 50 12.94 6.46 -3.71
C SER A 50 11.67 5.66 -3.38
N PRO A 51 11.46 4.49 -4.02
CA PRO A 51 10.37 3.57 -3.64
C PRO A 51 10.40 3.16 -2.17
N LEU A 52 11.60 3.01 -1.58
CA LEU A 52 11.74 2.69 -0.15
C LEU A 52 11.14 3.78 0.73
N GLN A 53 11.40 5.05 0.40
CA GLN A 53 10.82 6.18 1.12
C GLN A 53 9.29 6.20 0.97
N ALA A 54 8.76 5.95 -0.22
CA ALA A 54 7.31 5.82 -0.42
C ALA A 54 6.71 4.71 0.46
N ALA A 55 7.36 3.55 0.53
CA ALA A 55 6.94 2.46 1.41
C ALA A 55 6.96 2.86 2.89
N GLN A 56 8.01 3.58 3.32
CA GLN A 56 8.14 4.08 4.70
C GLN A 56 7.04 5.11 5.04
N HIS A 57 6.75 6.05 4.14
CA HIS A 57 5.70 7.05 4.34
C HIS A 57 4.32 6.40 4.45
N LEU A 58 4.02 5.42 3.57
CA LEU A 58 2.78 4.66 3.62
C LEU A 58 2.66 3.84 4.93
N ALA A 59 3.72 3.13 5.32
CA ALA A 59 3.72 2.34 6.55
C ALA A 59 3.54 3.23 7.79
N ALA A 60 4.24 4.38 7.84
CA ALA A 60 4.13 5.32 8.94
C ALA A 60 2.72 5.94 9.03
N LEU A 61 2.14 6.32 7.90
CA LEU A 61 0.78 6.87 7.86
C LEU A 61 -0.26 5.82 8.29
N ALA A 62 -0.14 4.58 7.78
CA ALA A 62 -1.01 3.48 8.18
C ALA A 62 -0.90 3.20 9.68
N HIS A 63 0.32 3.12 10.22
CA HIS A 63 0.55 2.87 11.65
C HIS A 63 -0.02 3.99 12.53
N HIS A 64 0.18 5.24 12.13
CA HIS A 64 -0.39 6.39 12.83
C HIS A 64 -1.93 6.32 12.85
N ARG A 65 -2.57 6.02 11.71
CA ARG A 65 -4.03 5.85 11.61
C ARG A 65 -4.53 4.67 12.43
N ALA A 66 -3.79 3.56 12.42
CA ALA A 66 -4.09 2.38 13.19
C ALA A 66 -4.16 2.64 14.71
N GLY A 67 -3.36 3.59 15.21
CA GLY A 67 -3.36 4.02 16.61
C GLY A 67 -4.37 5.13 16.96
N ASP A 68 -5.08 5.70 15.98
CA ASP A 68 -6.02 6.79 16.21
C ASP A 68 -7.43 6.24 16.48
N SER A 69 -7.85 6.28 17.75
CA SER A 69 -9.17 5.80 18.20
C SER A 69 -10.36 6.61 17.65
N TYR A 70 -10.12 7.77 17.03
CA TYR A 70 -11.17 8.64 16.50
C TYR A 70 -11.21 8.66 14.97
N THR A 71 -10.23 8.03 14.31
CA THR A 71 -10.22 8.02 12.84
C THR A 71 -11.37 7.18 12.28
N MET A 72 -11.90 7.63 11.14
CA MET A 72 -12.82 6.84 10.33
C MET A 72 -11.99 6.04 9.33
N SER A 73 -11.52 4.87 9.78
CA SER A 73 -10.74 3.96 8.95
C SER A 73 -11.62 3.16 7.99
N PRO A 74 -11.09 2.67 6.85
CA PRO A 74 -11.79 1.72 5.99
C PRO A 74 -12.34 0.52 6.76
N PHE A 75 -11.55 -0.07 7.66
CA PHE A 75 -11.99 -1.18 8.51
C PHE A 75 -13.16 -0.78 9.41
N GLY A 76 -13.06 0.35 10.10
CA GLY A 76 -14.11 0.84 10.98
C GLY A 76 -15.42 1.11 10.23
N MET A 77 -15.33 1.67 9.01
CA MET A 77 -16.49 1.86 8.14
C MET A 77 -17.11 0.53 7.71
N ALA A 78 -16.30 -0.45 7.29
CA ALA A 78 -16.80 -1.77 6.90
C ALA A 78 -17.45 -2.49 8.09
N ALA A 79 -16.85 -2.42 9.28
CA ALA A 79 -17.40 -2.99 10.51
C ALA A 79 -18.76 -2.39 10.86
N GLN A 80 -18.93 -1.07 10.71
CA GLN A 80 -20.21 -0.40 10.91
C GLN A 80 -21.27 -0.85 9.90
N GLN A 81 -20.91 -1.07 8.63
CA GLN A 81 -21.84 -1.53 7.59
C GLN A 81 -22.42 -2.93 7.88
N VAL A 82 -21.68 -3.78 8.58
CA VAL A 82 -22.14 -5.11 9.00
C VAL A 82 -22.66 -5.16 10.44
N GLY A 83 -22.89 -3.99 11.07
CA GLY A 83 -23.58 -3.86 12.35
C GLY A 83 -22.70 -3.86 13.59
N PHE A 84 -21.37 -3.84 13.46
CA PHE A 84 -20.48 -3.69 14.61
C PHE A 84 -20.28 -2.22 14.99
N ILE A 85 -20.31 -1.94 16.29
CA ILE A 85 -19.93 -0.63 16.81
C ILE A 85 -18.40 -0.60 16.94
N TYR A 86 -17.73 -0.14 15.89
CA TYR A 86 -16.29 0.07 15.86
C TYR A 86 -15.96 1.52 15.49
N ARG A 87 -14.96 2.10 16.14
CA ARG A 87 -14.42 3.44 15.87
C ARG A 87 -12.91 3.41 15.99
N GLY A 88 -12.23 4.17 15.15
CA GLY A 88 -10.78 4.25 15.11
C GLY A 88 -10.15 3.34 14.05
N GLY A 89 -8.82 3.34 14.04
CA GLY A 89 -8.02 2.42 13.23
C GLY A 89 -7.91 1.03 13.87
N LYS A 90 -7.39 0.08 13.08
CA LYS A 90 -7.10 -1.28 13.52
C LYS A 90 -5.60 -1.48 13.59
N MET A 91 -5.05 -1.59 14.80
CA MET A 91 -3.63 -1.90 15.02
C MET A 91 -3.31 -3.34 14.61
N ASP A 92 -2.40 -3.51 13.65
CA ASP A 92 -2.02 -4.79 13.05
C ASP A 92 -0.58 -4.73 12.48
N ASP A 93 -0.06 -5.87 12.03
CA ASP A 93 1.22 -5.93 11.33
C ASP A 93 1.14 -5.23 9.96
N ILE A 94 2.03 -4.24 9.76
CA ILE A 94 2.06 -3.40 8.56
C ILE A 94 3.31 -3.72 7.74
N THR A 95 3.10 -4.22 6.52
CA THR A 95 4.17 -4.43 5.54
C THR A 95 3.80 -3.75 4.22
N VAL A 96 4.74 -3.02 3.62
CA VAL A 96 4.56 -2.31 2.34
C VAL A 96 5.74 -2.56 1.43
N VAL A 97 5.46 -2.90 0.18
CA VAL A 97 6.42 -2.96 -0.92
C VAL A 97 5.98 -1.98 -1.98
N VAL A 98 6.90 -1.11 -2.40
CA VAL A 98 6.66 -0.15 -3.49
C VAL A 98 7.70 -0.38 -4.60
N SER A 99 7.23 -0.37 -5.84
CA SER A 99 8.06 -0.46 -7.03
C SER A 99 7.68 0.64 -8.01
N TYR A 100 8.68 1.31 -8.59
CA TYR A 100 8.47 2.27 -9.68
C TYR A 100 8.75 1.57 -11.00
N VAL A 101 7.76 1.58 -11.89
CA VAL A 101 7.93 1.04 -13.24
C VAL A 101 8.74 2.04 -14.05
N GLN A 102 9.89 1.59 -14.52
CA GLN A 102 10.84 2.36 -15.33
C GLN A 102 11.22 1.56 -16.56
N LYS A 103 11.61 2.26 -17.64
CA LYS A 103 12.24 1.59 -18.77
C LYS A 103 13.52 0.90 -18.31
N ARG A 104 13.75 -0.30 -18.84
CA ARG A 104 15.02 -0.98 -18.65
C ARG A 104 16.12 -0.14 -19.28
N GLU A 105 17.05 0.35 -18.48
CA GLU A 105 18.27 0.95 -19.02
C GLU A 105 19.03 -0.13 -19.80
N THR A 106 19.25 0.09 -21.09
CA THR A 106 20.27 -0.65 -21.82
C THR A 106 21.62 -0.18 -21.29
N PRO A 107 22.45 -1.06 -20.69
CA PRO A 107 23.76 -0.65 -20.22
C PRO A 107 24.57 -0.09 -21.39
N SER A 108 25.15 1.09 -21.18
CA SER A 108 26.05 1.71 -22.15
C SER A 108 27.17 0.73 -22.53
N PRO A 109 27.57 0.64 -23.81
CA PRO A 109 28.73 -0.15 -24.20
C PRO A 109 29.94 0.29 -23.37
N LYS A 110 30.63 -0.66 -22.75
CA LYS A 110 31.93 -0.37 -22.13
C LYS A 110 32.91 -0.07 -23.28
N LEU A 111 33.49 1.13 -23.27
CA LEU A 111 34.62 1.51 -24.15
C LEU A 111 35.84 0.63 -23.85
#